data_AF-J2MSV6-F1
#
_entry.id   AF-J2MSV6-F1
#
_cell.length_a   1.000
_cell.length_b   1.000
_cell.length_c   1.000
_cell.angle_alpha   90.00
_cell.angle_beta   90.00
_cell.angle_gamma   90.00
#
_symmetry.space_group_name_H-M   'P 1'
#
loop_
_entity.id
_entity.type
_entity.pdbx_description
1 polymer ?
#
loop_
_entity_poly.entity_id
_entity_poly.type
_entity_poly.pdbx_seq_one_letter_code
_entity_poly.pdbx_strand_id
1 'polypeptide(L)'
;MPNRTPPQASPPRALRWAVAGSVIVMIAAGGLFYYASKMAAVKRQTNHDEVVVTIHPHSCEPNALTVPAGRASFRIVNRSDRAVEWEILDGVLVVEERENIAPGLSQVINANLLPGDYAITCGLLSNPRGTLHVTPTAASDAAAKARPSMVAFIGPLSEFRVYLNSQSTALIKAVTALEQAIDAGDLSQAQALYVPARAAYQRLAPAAQRLAELDDAINARADYFDKREQDPGFVGFHRLEYALFQQRNLDGLTPVAQRLITDVITLKQQLLAQSLPPEQWVGILVRNLNSLADVRASSGEEERYSHTDLIGFAANLDATRKVVDLLRPLLSKSAAQLLPTIDSAITAFDAELNGFKVKDGYASYDTVSAEQRKHIADKAKVLADALDGIDPALGLSGL
;
A
#
# COMPACT_ATOMS: atom_id res chain seq x y z
N MET A 1 49.17 96.19 -7.62
CA MET A 1 50.07 95.54 -6.63
C MET A 1 50.11 94.04 -6.89
N PRO A 2 51.29 93.40 -6.82
CA PRO A 2 51.47 91.98 -7.12
C PRO A 2 51.15 91.04 -5.94
N ASN A 3 50.77 89.81 -6.31
CA ASN A 3 50.95 88.48 -5.70
C ASN A 3 50.99 88.27 -4.18
N ARG A 4 50.32 87.19 -3.77
CA ARG A 4 50.95 86.07 -3.04
C ARG A 4 50.13 84.78 -3.15
N THR A 5 50.69 83.75 -3.78
CA THR A 5 50.20 82.36 -3.75
C THR A 5 50.72 81.68 -2.47
N PRO A 6 49.88 80.99 -1.68
CA PRO A 6 50.31 80.34 -0.45
C PRO A 6 51.01 78.98 -0.70
N PRO A 7 51.90 78.54 0.21
CA PRO A 7 52.73 77.34 0.04
C PRO A 7 51.95 76.04 0.31
N GLN A 8 52.23 75.03 -0.49
CA GLN A 8 51.63 73.70 -0.41
C GLN A 8 52.33 72.87 0.68
N ALA A 9 51.63 72.59 1.78
CA ALA A 9 52.17 71.84 2.92
C ALA A 9 52.36 70.36 2.59
N SER A 10 53.52 69.80 2.96
CA SER A 10 53.79 68.37 2.83
C SER A 10 52.94 67.56 3.82
N PRO A 11 52.38 66.40 3.43
CA PRO A 11 51.51 65.63 4.30
C PRO A 11 52.26 65.11 5.53
N PRO A 12 51.62 65.08 6.72
CA PRO A 12 52.25 64.70 7.97
C PRO A 12 52.77 63.25 7.90
N ARG A 13 53.94 63.00 8.49
CA ARG A 13 54.63 61.69 8.48
C ARG A 13 53.73 60.52 8.94
N ALA A 14 52.78 60.78 9.84
CA ALA A 14 51.79 59.82 10.30
C ALA A 14 50.90 59.27 9.16
N LEU A 15 50.52 60.11 8.19
CA LEU A 15 49.70 59.70 7.05
C LEU A 15 50.47 58.75 6.12
N ARG A 16 51.79 58.96 5.95
CA ARG A 16 52.64 58.08 5.15
C ARG A 16 52.78 56.69 5.78
N TRP A 17 52.91 56.62 7.11
CA TRP A 17 52.94 55.34 7.84
C TRP A 17 51.59 54.64 7.84
N ALA A 18 50.48 55.37 7.92
CA ALA A 18 49.14 54.80 7.79
C ALA A 18 48.95 54.15 6.41
N VAL A 19 49.31 54.85 5.32
CA VAL A 19 49.21 54.31 3.95
C VAL A 19 50.11 53.08 3.77
N ALA A 20 51.36 53.12 4.27
CA ALA A 20 52.25 51.96 4.22
C ALA A 20 51.69 50.76 4.99
N GLY A 21 51.10 50.99 6.17
CA GLY A 21 50.41 49.96 6.94
C GLY A 21 49.21 49.38 6.20
N SER A 22 48.39 50.21 5.55
CA SER A 22 47.25 49.77 4.74
C SER A 22 47.67 48.88 3.57
N VAL A 23 48.77 49.23 2.88
CA VAL A 23 49.31 48.42 1.77
C VAL A 23 49.78 47.04 2.27
N ILE A 24 50.47 46.98 3.42
CA ILE A 24 50.92 45.71 4.01
C ILE A 24 49.73 44.83 4.37
N VAL A 25 48.68 45.39 4.99
CA VAL A 25 47.46 44.65 5.32
C VAL A 25 46.76 44.14 4.05
N MET A 26 46.72 44.94 2.98
CA MET A 26 46.11 44.54 1.72
C MET A 26 46.87 43.37 1.05
N ILE A 27 48.21 43.40 1.08
CA ILE A 27 49.06 42.32 0.56
C ILE A 27 48.88 41.05 1.41
N ALA A 28 48.85 41.17 2.74
CA ALA A 28 48.62 40.04 3.63
C ALA A 28 47.23 39.42 3.42
N ALA A 29 46.18 40.23 3.26
CA ALA A 29 44.84 39.78 2.94
C ALA A 29 44.77 39.09 1.57
N GLY A 30 45.43 39.65 0.55
CA GLY A 30 45.55 39.02 -0.76
C GLY A 30 46.28 37.68 -0.72
N GLY A 31 47.35 37.58 0.08
CA GLY A 31 48.08 36.34 0.33
C GLY A 31 47.23 35.29 1.04
N LEU A 32 46.48 35.68 2.07
CA LEU A 32 45.54 34.78 2.76
C LEU A 32 44.43 34.31 1.84
N PHE A 33 43.85 35.20 1.04
CA PHE A 33 42.81 34.87 0.07
C PHE A 33 43.32 33.90 -1.00
N TYR A 34 44.52 34.12 -1.51
CA TYR A 34 45.16 33.21 -2.47
C TYR A 34 45.42 31.83 -1.86
N TYR A 35 45.93 31.79 -0.62
CA TYR A 35 46.18 30.54 0.11
C TYR A 35 44.87 29.77 0.39
N ALA A 36 43.85 30.46 0.89
CA ALA A 36 42.52 29.88 1.10
C ALA A 36 41.90 29.37 -0.21
N SER A 37 42.08 30.09 -1.31
CA SER A 37 41.62 29.69 -2.65
C SER A 37 42.34 28.42 -3.15
N LYS A 38 43.65 28.31 -2.91
CA LYS A 38 44.44 27.10 -3.22
C LYS A 38 43.98 25.90 -2.37
N MET A 39 43.79 26.08 -1.07
CA MET A 39 43.29 25.01 -0.18
C MET A 39 41.88 24.55 -0.57
N ALA A 40 40.99 25.48 -0.93
CA ALA A 40 39.67 25.15 -1.46
C ALA A 40 39.76 24.40 -2.80
N ALA A 41 40.71 24.75 -3.68
CA ALA A 41 40.95 24.03 -4.93
C ALA A 41 41.48 22.61 -4.71
N VAL A 42 42.35 22.39 -3.71
CA VAL A 42 42.85 21.06 -3.34
C VAL A 42 41.73 20.20 -2.73
N LYS A 43 40.85 20.78 -1.89
CA LYS A 43 39.68 20.07 -1.37
C LYS A 43 38.64 19.70 -2.45
N ARG A 44 38.72 20.33 -3.62
CA ARG A 44 37.92 20.00 -4.82
C ARG A 44 38.54 18.88 -5.66
N GLN A 45 39.79 18.47 -5.42
CA GLN A 45 40.37 17.30 -6.10
C GLN A 45 39.74 16.03 -5.55
N THR A 46 38.76 15.54 -6.32
CA THR A 46 38.29 14.15 -6.45
C THR A 46 38.71 13.19 -5.32
N ASN A 47 37.76 12.86 -4.44
CA ASN A 47 37.75 11.51 -3.90
C ASN A 47 37.58 10.55 -5.09
N HIS A 48 38.37 9.48 -5.12
CA HIS A 48 38.42 8.55 -6.26
C HIS A 48 37.08 7.81 -6.52
N ASP A 49 36.11 7.91 -5.61
CA ASP A 49 34.85 7.17 -5.65
C ASP A 49 33.63 8.03 -6.06
N GLU A 50 33.83 9.26 -6.53
CA GLU A 50 32.76 10.18 -6.93
C GLU A 50 32.64 10.30 -8.46
N VAL A 51 31.40 10.21 -8.97
CA VAL A 51 31.08 10.48 -10.38
C VAL A 51 30.94 11.99 -10.57
N VAL A 52 31.82 12.59 -11.36
CA VAL A 52 31.79 14.04 -11.60
C VAL A 52 30.83 14.36 -12.74
N VAL A 53 29.90 15.29 -12.51
CA VAL A 53 29.00 15.84 -13.52
C VAL A 53 29.20 17.36 -13.57
N THR A 54 29.57 17.86 -14.74
CA THR A 54 29.80 19.29 -14.97
C THR A 54 28.60 19.90 -15.67
N ILE A 55 27.96 20.89 -15.06
CA ILE A 55 26.82 21.60 -15.65
C ILE A 55 27.33 22.83 -16.42
N HIS A 56 26.99 22.87 -17.70
CA HIS A 56 27.18 24.00 -18.62
C HIS A 56 25.85 24.76 -18.79
N PRO A 57 25.83 25.94 -19.44
CA PRO A 57 24.59 26.72 -19.61
C PRO A 57 23.44 25.95 -20.28
N HIS A 58 23.74 25.04 -21.21
CA HIS A 58 22.74 24.32 -22.02
C HIS A 58 22.85 22.80 -22.01
N SER A 59 23.74 22.23 -21.20
CA SER A 59 24.02 20.80 -21.16
C SER A 59 24.74 20.42 -19.86
N CYS A 60 24.90 19.12 -19.62
CA CYS A 60 25.83 18.62 -18.62
C CYS A 60 26.77 17.58 -19.23
N GLU A 61 27.97 17.45 -18.67
CA GLU A 61 28.99 16.51 -19.12
C GLU A 61 29.50 15.65 -17.94
N PRO A 62 29.42 14.32 -18.04
CA PRO A 62 28.69 13.57 -19.07
C PRO A 62 27.17 13.75 -18.92
N ASN A 63 26.43 13.66 -20.03
CA ASN A 63 24.96 13.63 -20.04
C ASN A 63 24.39 12.20 -20.06
N ALA A 64 25.25 11.19 -20.12
CA ALA A 64 24.89 9.78 -20.01
C ALA A 64 25.83 9.12 -19.00
N LEU A 65 25.25 8.55 -17.95
CA LEU A 65 25.96 7.98 -16.81
C LEU A 65 25.65 6.50 -16.68
N THR A 66 26.62 5.74 -16.17
CA THR A 66 26.41 4.35 -15.76
C THR A 66 27.09 4.09 -14.43
N VAL A 67 26.34 3.57 -13.46
CA VAL A 67 26.84 3.25 -12.11
C VAL A 67 26.28 1.91 -11.64
N PRO A 68 26.97 1.16 -10.77
CA PRO A 68 26.39 -0.02 -10.13
C PRO A 68 25.28 0.37 -9.13
N ALA A 69 24.27 -0.49 -8.99
CA ALA A 69 23.24 -0.36 -7.97
C ALA A 69 23.83 -0.39 -6.55
N GLY A 70 23.23 0.40 -5.65
CA GLY A 70 23.71 0.66 -4.31
C GLY A 70 24.06 2.13 -4.10
N ARG A 71 24.96 2.39 -3.13
CA ARG A 71 25.37 3.76 -2.80
C ARG A 71 26.27 4.33 -3.90
N ALA A 72 25.82 5.41 -4.54
CA ALA A 72 26.57 6.20 -5.50
C ALA A 72 26.77 7.63 -4.98
N SER A 73 27.91 8.24 -5.31
CA SER A 73 28.22 9.62 -4.97
C SER A 73 28.48 10.40 -6.24
N PHE A 74 27.78 11.52 -6.44
CA PHE A 74 27.97 12.39 -7.59
C PHE A 74 28.50 13.74 -7.11
N ARG A 75 29.51 14.26 -7.81
CA ARG A 75 30.00 15.62 -7.61
C ARG A 75 29.51 16.49 -8.75
N ILE A 76 28.61 17.41 -8.42
CA ILE A 76 28.02 18.31 -9.38
C ILE A 76 28.82 19.61 -9.39
N VAL A 77 29.42 19.95 -10.53
CA VAL A 77 30.27 21.13 -10.72
C VAL A 77 29.54 22.12 -11.61
N ASN A 78 29.26 23.32 -11.11
CA ASN A 78 28.59 24.34 -11.90
C ASN A 78 29.61 25.20 -12.67
N ARG A 79 29.59 25.09 -14.00
CA ARG A 79 30.37 25.91 -14.95
C ARG A 79 29.49 26.86 -15.77
N SER A 80 28.24 27.05 -15.38
CA SER A 80 27.36 28.10 -15.91
C SER A 80 27.57 29.43 -15.20
N ASP A 81 26.83 30.46 -15.63
CA ASP A 81 26.85 31.83 -15.10
C ASP A 81 25.76 32.10 -14.04
N ARG A 82 24.98 31.08 -13.67
CA ARG A 82 23.89 31.19 -12.67
C ARG A 82 23.83 30.00 -11.73
N ALA A 83 23.07 30.12 -10.65
CA ALA A 83 22.80 28.98 -9.78
C ALA A 83 21.98 27.92 -10.54
N VAL A 84 22.28 26.65 -10.28
CA VAL A 84 21.65 25.49 -10.93
C VAL A 84 21.28 24.43 -9.90
N GLU A 85 20.41 23.52 -10.30
CA GLU A 85 20.08 22.29 -9.57
C GLU A 85 20.48 21.06 -10.37
N TRP A 86 20.60 19.92 -9.67
CA TRP A 86 20.81 18.62 -10.28
C TRP A 86 20.00 17.57 -9.53
N GLU A 87 19.22 16.80 -10.27
CA GLU A 87 18.24 15.85 -9.77
C GLU A 87 18.42 14.50 -10.48
N ILE A 88 18.13 13.42 -9.77
CA ILE A 88 17.91 12.09 -10.34
C ILE A 88 16.40 11.82 -10.34
N LEU A 89 15.85 11.43 -11.49
CA LEU A 89 14.42 11.30 -11.72
C LEU A 89 14.04 9.88 -12.13
N ASP A 90 13.00 9.34 -11.50
CA ASP A 90 12.29 8.13 -11.92
C ASP A 90 10.88 8.52 -12.39
N GLY A 91 10.73 8.74 -13.70
CA GLY A 91 9.53 9.34 -14.29
C GLY A 91 9.28 10.77 -13.80
N VAL A 92 8.32 10.93 -12.89
CA VAL A 92 7.98 12.22 -12.24
C VAL A 92 8.50 12.34 -10.81
N LEU A 93 9.09 11.27 -10.27
CA LEU A 93 9.61 11.22 -8.90
C LEU A 93 11.04 11.74 -8.85
N VAL A 94 11.32 12.67 -7.95
CA VAL A 94 12.70 13.05 -7.58
C VAL A 94 13.25 12.01 -6.61
N VAL A 95 14.26 11.26 -7.06
CA VAL A 95 14.93 10.23 -6.27
C VAL A 95 15.91 10.87 -5.28
N GLU A 96 16.66 11.88 -5.72
CA GLU A 96 17.61 12.64 -4.91
C GLU A 96 17.98 13.93 -5.66
N GLU A 97 18.23 15.03 -4.95
CA GLU A 97 18.45 16.35 -5.54
C GLU A 97 19.47 17.23 -4.78
N ARG A 98 20.10 18.17 -5.49
CA ARG A 98 20.80 19.31 -4.88
C ARG A 98 20.50 20.59 -5.62
N GLU A 99 19.95 21.56 -4.89
CA GLU A 99 19.59 22.88 -5.41
C GLU A 99 20.68 23.93 -5.16
N ASN A 100 20.52 25.10 -5.80
CA ASN A 100 21.26 26.34 -5.50
C ASN A 100 22.80 26.21 -5.59
N ILE A 101 23.30 25.40 -6.52
CA ILE A 101 24.73 25.25 -6.76
C ILE A 101 25.21 26.51 -7.50
N ALA A 102 25.84 27.45 -6.80
CA ALA A 102 26.26 28.73 -7.38
C ALA A 102 27.38 28.58 -8.44
N PRO A 103 27.54 29.57 -9.34
CA PRO A 103 28.59 29.55 -10.38
C PRO A 103 29.99 29.30 -9.82
N GLY A 104 30.72 28.37 -10.42
CA GLY A 104 32.10 28.01 -10.03
C GLY A 104 32.21 27.18 -8.75
N LEU A 105 31.08 26.80 -8.12
CA LEU A 105 31.05 25.89 -6.98
C LEU A 105 30.73 24.46 -7.40
N SER A 106 30.92 23.54 -6.45
CA SER A 106 30.55 22.14 -6.60
C SER A 106 29.93 21.59 -5.33
N GLN A 107 28.96 20.69 -5.47
CA GLN A 107 28.32 19.99 -4.37
C GLN A 107 28.41 18.48 -4.56
N VAL A 108 28.36 17.72 -3.45
CA VAL A 108 28.31 16.26 -3.49
C VAL A 108 26.92 15.80 -3.08
N ILE A 109 26.39 14.84 -3.82
CA ILE A 109 25.10 14.21 -3.60
C ILE A 109 25.32 12.70 -3.48
N ASN A 110 24.68 12.07 -2.51
CA ASN A 110 24.79 10.62 -2.29
C ASN A 110 23.40 10.02 -2.46
N ALA A 111 23.27 9.06 -3.36
CA ALA A 111 22.02 8.35 -3.60
C ALA A 111 22.23 6.85 -3.37
N ASN A 112 21.20 6.16 -2.89
CA ASN A 112 21.17 4.70 -2.89
C ASN A 112 20.24 4.24 -4.02
N LEU A 113 20.82 3.80 -5.13
CA LEU A 113 20.12 3.57 -6.38
C LEU A 113 19.78 2.09 -6.56
N LEU A 114 18.57 1.82 -7.03
CA LEU A 114 18.16 0.48 -7.48
C LEU A 114 18.55 0.30 -8.95
N PRO A 115 18.70 -0.94 -9.45
CA PRO A 115 18.92 -1.17 -10.87
C PRO A 115 17.77 -0.60 -11.71
N GLY A 116 18.09 0.06 -12.81
CA GLY A 116 17.08 0.70 -13.67
C GLY A 116 17.62 1.89 -14.46
N ASP A 117 16.74 2.50 -15.25
CA ASP A 117 17.03 3.69 -16.05
C ASP A 117 16.37 4.92 -15.43
N TYR A 118 17.18 5.94 -15.16
CA TYR A 118 16.77 7.21 -14.58
C TYR A 118 17.08 8.36 -15.55
N ALA A 119 16.34 9.46 -15.42
CA ALA A 119 16.71 10.71 -16.05
C ALA A 119 17.50 11.58 -15.06
N ILE A 120 18.39 12.43 -15.56
CA ILE A 120 19.07 13.46 -14.75
C ILE A 120 18.82 14.84 -15.32
N THR A 121 18.71 15.85 -14.47
CA THR A 121 18.66 17.24 -14.94
C THR A 121 20.07 17.73 -15.29
N CYS A 122 20.17 18.64 -16.26
CA CYS A 122 21.43 19.27 -16.66
C CYS A 122 21.37 20.78 -16.36
N GLY A 123 21.04 21.15 -15.12
CA GLY A 123 20.92 22.53 -14.68
C GLY A 123 19.54 23.13 -14.92
N LEU A 124 19.36 23.90 -16.01
CA LEU A 124 18.08 24.57 -16.27
C LEU A 124 17.01 23.59 -16.75
N LEU A 125 15.76 23.80 -16.34
CA LEU A 125 14.60 22.98 -16.73
C LEU A 125 14.38 22.90 -18.25
N SER A 126 14.83 23.91 -19.00
CA SER A 126 14.76 23.93 -20.47
C SER A 126 15.86 23.13 -21.16
N ASN A 127 16.90 22.69 -20.42
CA ASN A 127 17.99 21.90 -20.99
C ASN A 127 17.52 20.47 -21.22
N PRO A 128 18.04 19.78 -22.25
CA PRO A 128 17.76 18.37 -22.43
C PRO A 128 18.22 17.58 -21.20
N ARG A 129 17.38 16.65 -20.74
CA ARG A 129 17.72 15.73 -19.65
C ARG A 129 18.81 14.75 -20.09
N GLY A 130 19.68 14.40 -19.18
CA GLY A 130 20.61 13.28 -19.34
C GLY A 130 19.99 11.95 -18.91
N THR A 131 20.75 10.87 -19.06
CA THR A 131 20.39 9.53 -18.63
C THR A 131 21.34 9.00 -17.56
N LEU A 132 20.82 8.20 -16.64
CA LEU A 132 21.58 7.46 -15.64
C LEU A 132 21.11 6.00 -15.67
N HIS A 133 21.96 5.12 -16.21
CA HIS A 133 21.73 3.69 -16.19
C HIS A 133 22.37 3.08 -14.94
N VAL A 134 21.57 2.40 -14.11
CA VAL A 134 22.04 1.76 -12.90
C VAL A 134 22.09 0.25 -13.13
N THR A 135 23.29 -0.32 -13.15
CA THR A 135 23.48 -1.74 -13.43
C THR A 135 23.20 -2.61 -12.22
N PRO A 136 22.62 -3.81 -12.40
CA PRO A 136 22.47 -4.77 -11.31
C PRO A 136 23.81 -5.17 -10.68
N THR A 137 23.81 -5.36 -9.37
CA THR A 137 24.89 -5.96 -8.59
C THR A 137 24.40 -7.22 -7.89
N ALA A 138 25.31 -8.11 -7.48
CA ALA A 138 24.94 -9.29 -6.68
C ALA A 138 24.18 -8.90 -5.39
N ALA A 139 24.54 -7.76 -4.79
CA ALA A 139 23.85 -7.23 -3.62
C ALA A 139 22.44 -6.72 -3.95
N SER A 140 22.25 -6.01 -5.07
CA SER A 140 20.91 -5.56 -5.49
C SER A 140 20.02 -6.73 -5.91
N ASP A 141 20.58 -7.75 -6.56
CA ASP A 141 19.84 -8.96 -6.94
C ASP A 141 19.41 -9.77 -5.70
N ALA A 142 20.30 -9.87 -4.71
CA ALA A 142 19.97 -10.47 -3.43
C ALA A 142 18.91 -9.67 -2.68
N ALA A 143 19.00 -8.33 -2.69
CA ALA A 143 18.02 -7.45 -2.06
C ALA A 143 16.65 -7.45 -2.77
N ALA A 144 16.62 -7.59 -4.10
CA ALA A 144 15.38 -7.72 -4.87
C ALA A 144 14.65 -9.03 -4.56
N LYS A 145 15.41 -10.10 -4.29
CA LYS A 145 14.89 -11.42 -3.88
C LYS A 145 14.70 -11.56 -2.37
N ALA A 146 15.11 -10.55 -1.59
CA ALA A 146 14.94 -10.56 -0.16
C ALA A 146 13.45 -10.41 0.19
N ARG A 147 13.05 -11.07 1.27
CA ARG A 147 11.71 -10.94 1.83
C ARG A 147 11.43 -9.48 2.20
N PRO A 148 10.20 -8.97 1.98
CA PRO A 148 9.86 -7.62 2.44
C PRO A 148 10.08 -7.48 3.94
N SER A 149 10.54 -6.32 4.39
CA SER A 149 10.62 -6.02 5.82
C SER A 149 9.21 -5.81 6.40
N MET A 150 9.07 -5.94 7.72
CA MET A 150 7.80 -5.64 8.41
C MET A 150 7.24 -4.25 8.10
N VAL A 151 8.12 -3.27 7.87
CA VAL A 151 7.73 -1.90 7.49
C VAL A 151 6.95 -1.87 6.17
N ALA A 152 7.27 -2.77 5.23
CA ALA A 152 6.60 -2.85 3.94
C ALA A 152 5.11 -3.26 4.05
N PHE A 153 4.71 -3.89 5.16
CA PHE A 153 3.33 -4.29 5.41
C PHE A 153 2.49 -3.20 6.09
N ILE A 154 3.10 -2.14 6.63
CA ILE A 154 2.38 -1.06 7.32
C ILE A 154 1.34 -0.41 6.40
N GLY A 155 1.74 -0.07 5.17
CA GLY A 155 0.84 0.52 4.16
C GLY A 155 -0.34 -0.41 3.82
N PRO A 156 -0.08 -1.62 3.30
CA PRO A 156 -1.12 -2.61 2.99
C PRO A 156 -2.08 -2.90 4.16
N LEU A 157 -1.56 -3.10 5.38
CA LEU A 157 -2.40 -3.36 6.56
C LEU A 157 -3.23 -2.14 6.97
N SER A 158 -2.69 -0.93 6.83
CA SER A 158 -3.43 0.31 7.11
C SER A 158 -4.60 0.47 6.15
N GLU A 159 -4.37 0.21 4.85
CA GLU A 159 -5.42 0.23 3.84
C GLU A 159 -6.43 -0.92 4.04
N PHE A 160 -6.01 -2.09 4.52
CA PHE A 160 -6.93 -3.14 4.91
C PHE A 160 -7.82 -2.73 6.08
N ARG A 161 -7.27 -2.01 7.07
CA ARG A 161 -8.07 -1.45 8.17
C ARG A 161 -9.11 -0.43 7.66
N VAL A 162 -8.78 0.37 6.65
CA VAL A 162 -9.75 1.25 5.97
C VAL A 162 -10.85 0.43 5.29
N TYR A 163 -10.49 -0.66 4.61
CA TYR A 163 -11.45 -1.60 4.03
C TYR A 163 -12.38 -2.20 5.09
N LEU A 164 -11.84 -2.73 6.20
CA LEU A 164 -12.63 -3.28 7.30
C LEU A 164 -13.59 -2.25 7.89
N ASN A 165 -13.15 -1.00 8.08
CA ASN A 165 -14.02 0.09 8.54
C ASN A 165 -15.18 0.37 7.56
N SER A 166 -14.87 0.43 6.27
CA SER A 166 -15.86 0.69 5.22
C SER A 166 -16.88 -0.45 5.12
N GLN A 167 -16.42 -1.70 5.02
CA GLN A 167 -17.29 -2.88 4.97
C GLN A 167 -18.12 -3.05 6.24
N SER A 168 -17.55 -2.80 7.42
CA SER A 168 -18.29 -2.86 8.69
C SER A 168 -19.38 -1.79 8.76
N THR A 169 -19.12 -0.60 8.21
CA THR A 169 -20.13 0.46 8.12
C THR A 169 -21.26 0.09 7.16
N ALA A 170 -20.92 -0.54 6.03
CA ALA A 170 -21.91 -1.06 5.10
C ALA A 170 -22.76 -2.19 5.72
N LEU A 171 -22.13 -3.09 6.49
CA LEU A 171 -22.81 -4.14 7.24
C LEU A 171 -23.79 -3.57 8.26
N ILE A 172 -23.35 -2.63 9.10
CA ILE A 172 -24.23 -1.97 10.09
C ILE A 172 -25.45 -1.36 9.38
N LYS A 173 -25.23 -0.62 8.29
CA LYS A 173 -26.33 -0.03 7.52
C LYS A 173 -27.30 -1.09 6.97
N ALA A 174 -26.80 -2.20 6.43
CA ALA A 174 -27.62 -3.25 5.87
C ALA A 174 -28.44 -3.99 6.94
N VAL A 175 -27.83 -4.28 8.10
CA VAL A 175 -28.53 -4.92 9.24
C VAL A 175 -29.55 -3.96 9.85
N THR A 176 -29.27 -2.66 9.94
CA THR A 176 -30.26 -1.66 10.38
C THR A 176 -31.47 -1.61 9.44
N ALA A 177 -31.26 -1.67 8.12
CA ALA A 177 -32.37 -1.71 7.18
C ALA A 177 -33.21 -2.99 7.34
N LEU A 178 -32.56 -4.14 7.53
CA LEU A 178 -33.23 -5.41 7.81
C LEU A 178 -34.07 -5.35 9.09
N GLU A 179 -33.50 -4.82 10.17
CA GLU A 179 -34.21 -4.65 11.45
C GLU A 179 -35.42 -3.74 11.31
N GLN A 180 -35.30 -2.62 10.60
CA GLN A 180 -36.44 -1.71 10.34
C GLN A 180 -37.58 -2.39 9.58
N ALA A 181 -37.27 -3.27 8.61
CA ALA A 181 -38.30 -4.04 7.90
C ALA A 181 -38.98 -5.08 8.80
N ILE A 182 -38.22 -5.71 9.70
CA ILE A 182 -38.76 -6.63 10.71
C ILE A 182 -39.68 -5.88 11.69
N ASP A 183 -39.24 -4.72 12.20
CA ASP A 183 -40.01 -3.91 13.14
C ASP A 183 -41.30 -3.35 12.51
N ALA A 184 -41.25 -3.01 11.22
CA ALA A 184 -42.42 -2.60 10.44
C ALA A 184 -43.40 -3.74 10.11
N GLY A 185 -43.07 -5.00 10.43
CA GLY A 185 -43.89 -6.16 10.09
C GLY A 185 -43.90 -6.52 8.60
N ASP A 186 -42.94 -6.02 7.81
CA ASP A 186 -42.87 -6.27 6.36
C ASP A 186 -41.98 -7.47 6.05
N LEU A 187 -42.60 -8.65 6.01
CA LEU A 187 -41.91 -9.92 5.75
C LEU A 187 -41.21 -9.92 4.38
N SER A 188 -41.87 -9.38 3.34
CA SER A 188 -41.31 -9.40 1.98
C SER A 188 -40.07 -8.52 1.90
N GLN A 189 -40.13 -7.34 2.50
CA GLN A 189 -38.99 -6.43 2.55
C GLN A 189 -37.87 -6.99 3.43
N ALA A 190 -38.19 -7.62 4.57
CA ALA A 190 -37.19 -8.25 5.42
C ALA A 190 -36.46 -9.41 4.71
N GLN A 191 -37.19 -10.27 3.99
CA GLN A 191 -36.57 -11.31 3.15
C GLN A 191 -35.65 -10.71 2.07
N ALA A 192 -36.08 -9.63 1.40
CA ALA A 192 -35.27 -8.96 0.39
C ALA A 192 -34.01 -8.30 0.97
N LEU A 193 -34.09 -7.75 2.18
CA LEU A 193 -32.96 -7.08 2.86
C LEU A 193 -32.01 -8.03 3.59
N TYR A 194 -32.46 -9.26 3.89
CA TYR A 194 -31.61 -10.30 4.47
C TYR A 194 -30.41 -10.60 3.54
N VAL A 195 -30.66 -10.79 2.24
CA VAL A 195 -29.63 -11.15 1.25
C VAL A 195 -28.46 -10.14 1.18
N PRO A 196 -28.69 -8.82 0.99
CA PRO A 196 -27.59 -7.85 0.99
C PRO A 196 -26.93 -7.69 2.37
N ALA A 197 -27.64 -7.89 3.48
CA ALA A 197 -27.04 -7.89 4.82
C ALA A 197 -26.08 -9.06 5.02
N ARG A 198 -26.46 -10.27 4.56
CA ARG A 198 -25.57 -11.44 4.54
C ARG A 198 -24.36 -11.24 3.65
N ALA A 199 -24.55 -10.72 2.44
CA ALA A 199 -23.44 -10.39 1.55
C ALA A 199 -22.45 -9.41 2.20
N ALA A 200 -22.94 -8.41 2.93
CA ALA A 200 -22.09 -7.45 3.65
C ALA A 200 -21.26 -8.13 4.76
N TYR A 201 -21.85 -9.06 5.52
CA TYR A 201 -21.12 -9.80 6.55
C TYR A 201 -20.11 -10.78 5.93
N GLN A 202 -20.46 -11.46 4.84
CA GLN A 202 -19.57 -12.42 4.18
C GLN A 202 -18.32 -11.77 3.57
N ARG A 203 -18.32 -10.45 3.28
CA ARG A 203 -17.11 -9.69 2.93
C ARG A 203 -16.15 -9.47 4.11
N LEU A 204 -16.65 -9.63 5.34
CA LEU A 204 -15.88 -9.52 6.58
C LEU A 204 -15.60 -10.88 7.22
N ALA A 205 -16.34 -11.93 6.84
CA ALA A 205 -16.32 -13.24 7.49
C ALA A 205 -14.90 -13.80 7.73
N PRO A 206 -13.95 -13.77 6.77
CA PRO A 206 -12.58 -14.25 7.04
C PRO A 206 -11.91 -13.52 8.22
N ALA A 207 -12.16 -12.22 8.39
CA ALA A 207 -11.63 -11.46 9.52
C ALA A 207 -12.47 -11.65 10.80
N ALA A 208 -13.80 -11.72 10.67
CA ALA A 208 -14.73 -11.90 11.79
C ALA A 208 -14.53 -13.26 12.50
N GLN A 209 -14.26 -14.32 11.74
CA GLN A 209 -14.04 -15.69 12.23
C GLN A 209 -12.84 -15.84 13.20
N ARG A 210 -11.99 -14.80 13.33
CA ARG A 210 -10.94 -14.75 14.35
C ARG A 210 -11.50 -14.45 15.75
N LEU A 211 -12.69 -13.87 15.80
CA LEU A 211 -13.38 -13.42 17.01
C LEU A 211 -14.47 -14.42 17.36
N ALA A 212 -14.07 -15.67 17.64
CA ALA A 212 -14.96 -16.84 17.68
C ALA A 212 -16.28 -16.61 18.42
N GLU A 213 -16.25 -16.11 19.67
CA GLU A 213 -17.48 -15.86 20.45
C GLU A 213 -18.43 -14.85 19.79
N LEU A 214 -17.87 -13.81 19.16
CA LEU A 214 -18.65 -12.79 18.46
C LEU A 214 -19.14 -13.29 17.10
N ASP A 215 -18.34 -14.09 16.42
CA ASP A 215 -18.72 -14.77 15.19
C ASP A 215 -19.89 -15.71 15.43
N ASP A 216 -19.86 -16.49 16.51
CA ASP A 216 -20.94 -17.38 16.92
C ASP A 216 -22.22 -16.60 17.22
N ALA A 217 -22.13 -15.47 17.91
CA ALA A 217 -23.30 -14.61 18.20
C ALA A 217 -23.94 -14.03 16.92
N ILE A 218 -23.15 -13.81 15.86
CA ILE A 218 -23.59 -13.19 14.61
C ILE A 218 -24.04 -14.24 13.59
N ASN A 219 -23.34 -15.37 13.48
CA ASN A 219 -23.37 -16.26 12.33
C ASN A 219 -23.41 -17.76 12.69
N ALA A 220 -23.61 -18.15 13.96
CA ALA A 220 -23.79 -19.55 14.27
C ALA A 220 -25.05 -20.12 13.62
N ARG A 221 -24.92 -21.32 13.07
CA ARG A 221 -26.04 -22.09 12.49
C ARG A 221 -26.71 -22.94 13.56
N ALA A 222 -27.96 -23.32 13.32
CA ALA A 222 -28.75 -24.09 14.25
C ALA A 222 -28.09 -25.41 14.68
N ASP A 223 -27.34 -26.08 13.80
CA ASP A 223 -26.69 -27.36 14.09
C ASP A 223 -25.53 -27.29 15.10
N TYR A 224 -25.05 -26.09 15.45
CA TYR A 224 -24.10 -25.89 16.55
C TYR A 224 -24.76 -25.87 17.93
N PHE A 225 -26.10 -25.90 18.01
CA PHE A 225 -26.86 -25.86 19.26
C PHE A 225 -27.56 -27.19 19.53
N ASP A 226 -27.58 -27.63 20.80
CA ASP A 226 -28.20 -28.90 21.23
C ASP A 226 -29.68 -28.98 20.85
N LYS A 227 -30.42 -27.89 21.07
CA LYS A 227 -31.86 -27.79 20.72
C LYS A 227 -32.11 -27.22 19.33
N ARG A 228 -31.06 -27.04 18.52
CA ARG A 228 -31.12 -26.48 17.17
C ARG A 228 -31.91 -25.18 17.10
N GLU A 229 -32.91 -25.09 16.22
CA GLU A 229 -33.73 -23.89 16.03
C GLU A 229 -34.54 -23.50 17.28
N GLN A 230 -34.73 -24.42 18.24
CA GLN A 230 -35.42 -24.18 19.50
C GLN A 230 -34.47 -23.78 20.64
N ASP A 231 -33.17 -23.71 20.38
CA ASP A 231 -32.20 -23.32 21.39
C ASP A 231 -32.32 -21.82 21.71
N PRO A 232 -32.41 -21.42 22.99
CA PRO A 232 -32.44 -20.01 23.35
C PRO A 232 -31.15 -19.26 23.00
N GLY A 233 -30.04 -19.98 22.81
CA GLY A 233 -28.77 -19.45 22.33
C GLY A 233 -28.75 -19.21 20.81
N PHE A 234 -29.68 -19.77 20.03
CA PHE A 234 -29.72 -19.60 18.58
C PHE A 234 -30.24 -18.21 18.23
N VAL A 235 -29.30 -17.31 17.90
CA VAL A 235 -29.53 -15.90 17.57
C VAL A 235 -28.81 -15.53 16.25
N GLY A 236 -28.67 -14.23 15.97
CA GLY A 236 -27.91 -13.76 14.82
C GLY A 236 -28.60 -13.98 13.47
N PHE A 237 -27.80 -14.01 12.40
CA PHE A 237 -28.29 -14.09 11.02
C PHE A 237 -29.12 -15.34 10.76
N HIS A 238 -28.65 -16.52 11.12
CA HIS A 238 -29.38 -17.76 10.80
C HIS A 238 -30.66 -17.94 11.61
N ARG A 239 -30.75 -17.34 12.80
CA ARG A 239 -32.03 -17.26 13.53
C ARG A 239 -33.05 -16.39 12.81
N LEU A 240 -32.61 -15.27 12.23
CA LEU A 240 -33.46 -14.43 11.38
C LEU A 240 -33.82 -15.16 10.09
N GLU A 241 -32.86 -15.82 9.44
CA GLU A 241 -33.06 -16.62 8.23
C GLU A 241 -34.15 -17.66 8.42
N TYR A 242 -34.06 -18.46 9.47
CA TYR A 242 -35.05 -19.49 9.80
C TYR A 242 -36.45 -18.90 9.91
N ALA A 243 -36.61 -17.79 10.63
CA ALA A 243 -37.92 -17.20 10.80
C ALA A 243 -38.46 -16.52 9.53
N LEU A 244 -37.59 -15.86 8.76
CA LEU A 244 -37.97 -15.16 7.54
C LEU A 244 -38.35 -16.14 6.43
N PHE A 245 -37.56 -17.19 6.21
CA PHE A 245 -37.71 -18.06 5.04
C PHE A 245 -38.45 -19.36 5.33
N GLN A 246 -38.17 -20.02 6.47
CA GLN A 246 -38.81 -21.28 6.83
C GLN A 246 -40.14 -21.07 7.58
N GLN A 247 -40.16 -20.24 8.62
CA GLN A 247 -41.39 -20.00 9.40
C GLN A 247 -42.30 -18.96 8.75
N ARG A 248 -41.73 -18.04 7.97
CA ARG A 248 -42.42 -16.89 7.37
C ARG A 248 -43.17 -16.07 8.44
N ASN A 249 -42.53 -15.89 9.59
CA ASN A 249 -43.09 -15.19 10.75
C ASN A 249 -42.07 -14.18 11.31
N LEU A 250 -42.55 -13.00 11.70
CA LEU A 250 -41.76 -11.93 12.31
C LEU A 250 -41.93 -11.84 13.84
N ASP A 251 -42.83 -12.63 14.42
CA ASP A 251 -43.12 -12.61 15.86
C ASP A 251 -41.84 -12.82 16.68
N GLY A 252 -41.56 -11.86 17.56
CA GLY A 252 -40.41 -11.92 18.47
C GLY A 252 -39.04 -11.74 17.80
N LEU A 253 -38.96 -11.31 16.53
CA LEU A 253 -37.68 -11.09 15.86
C LEU A 253 -37.03 -9.75 16.15
N THR A 254 -37.79 -8.71 16.52
CA THR A 254 -37.24 -7.37 16.80
C THR A 254 -36.08 -7.41 17.80
N PRO A 255 -36.16 -8.11 18.96
CA PRO A 255 -35.03 -8.21 19.88
C PRO A 255 -33.81 -8.95 19.29
N VAL A 256 -34.03 -9.94 18.41
CA VAL A 256 -32.95 -10.68 17.74
C VAL A 256 -32.22 -9.77 16.75
N ALA A 257 -32.96 -9.00 15.96
CA ALA A 257 -32.40 -8.06 14.99
C ALA A 257 -31.65 -6.90 15.68
N GLN A 258 -32.19 -6.36 16.78
CA GLN A 258 -31.53 -5.33 17.59
C GLN A 258 -30.22 -5.83 18.24
N ARG A 259 -30.24 -7.07 18.73
CA ARG A 259 -29.01 -7.72 19.20
C ARG A 259 -27.99 -7.86 18.08
N LEU A 260 -28.41 -8.33 16.90
CA LEU A 260 -27.52 -8.44 15.74
C LEU A 260 -26.89 -7.10 15.36
N ILE A 261 -27.64 -5.98 15.38
CA ILE A 261 -27.07 -4.63 15.17
C ILE A 261 -25.96 -4.35 16.19
N THR A 262 -26.22 -4.63 17.47
CA THR A 262 -25.24 -4.43 18.55
C THR A 262 -23.99 -5.26 18.30
N ASP A 263 -24.15 -6.53 17.97
CA ASP A 263 -23.04 -7.45 17.72
C ASP A 263 -22.21 -7.02 16.51
N VAL A 264 -22.81 -6.55 15.41
CA VAL A 264 -22.05 -6.04 14.24
C VAL A 264 -21.37 -4.69 14.50
N ILE A 265 -21.89 -3.87 15.42
CA ILE A 265 -21.20 -2.66 15.91
C ILE A 265 -19.98 -3.07 16.75
N THR A 266 -20.13 -4.05 17.65
CA THR A 266 -19.01 -4.59 18.41
C THR A 266 -17.97 -5.23 17.50
N LEU A 267 -18.39 -5.93 16.44
CA LEU A 267 -17.50 -6.51 15.43
C LEU A 267 -16.63 -5.42 14.80
N LYS A 268 -17.24 -4.32 14.36
CA LYS A 268 -16.50 -3.17 13.82
C LYS A 268 -15.45 -2.66 14.82
N GLN A 269 -15.83 -2.48 16.09
CA GLN A 269 -14.93 -1.97 17.11
C GLN A 269 -13.73 -2.92 17.32
N GLN A 270 -13.98 -4.23 17.44
CA GLN A 270 -12.94 -5.22 17.67
C GLN A 270 -12.02 -5.39 16.46
N LEU A 271 -12.56 -5.44 15.24
CA LEU A 271 -11.76 -5.52 14.01
C LEU A 271 -10.83 -4.32 13.84
N LEU A 272 -11.21 -3.14 14.32
CA LEU A 272 -10.37 -1.94 14.27
C LEU A 272 -9.43 -1.82 15.48
N ALA A 273 -9.74 -2.44 16.61
CA ALA A 273 -8.89 -2.42 17.80
C ALA A 273 -7.75 -3.43 17.72
N GLN A 274 -7.99 -4.60 17.11
CA GLN A 274 -7.02 -5.68 17.04
C GLN A 274 -6.08 -5.52 15.85
N SER A 275 -4.79 -5.75 16.07
CA SER A 275 -3.83 -5.87 14.97
C SER A 275 -4.04 -7.20 14.25
N LEU A 276 -3.84 -7.17 12.93
CA LEU A 276 -3.79 -8.37 12.10
C LEU A 276 -2.33 -8.61 11.72
N PRO A 277 -1.67 -9.62 12.33
CA PRO A 277 -0.31 -9.97 11.95
C PRO A 277 -0.25 -10.40 10.46
N PRO A 278 0.79 -10.01 9.70
CA PRO A 278 0.90 -10.34 8.27
C PRO A 278 0.72 -11.83 7.97
N GLU A 279 1.27 -12.71 8.80
CA GLU A 279 1.20 -14.18 8.66
C GLU A 279 -0.23 -14.70 8.76
N GLN A 280 -1.07 -14.06 9.58
CA GLN A 280 -2.45 -14.46 9.74
C GLN A 280 -3.35 -13.90 8.64
N TRP A 281 -2.89 -12.89 7.89
CA TRP A 281 -3.70 -12.14 6.94
C TRP A 281 -4.08 -12.96 5.71
N VAL A 282 -3.15 -13.72 5.14
CA VAL A 282 -3.46 -14.65 4.03
C VAL A 282 -4.13 -15.91 4.58
N GLY A 283 -3.68 -16.39 5.74
CA GLY A 283 -4.20 -17.62 6.35
C GLY A 283 -5.70 -17.58 6.64
N ILE A 284 -6.28 -16.43 6.99
CA ILE A 284 -7.74 -16.31 7.17
C ILE A 284 -8.52 -16.57 5.87
N LEU A 285 -8.00 -16.15 4.72
CA LEU A 285 -8.62 -16.35 3.42
C LEU A 285 -8.50 -17.81 2.97
N VAL A 286 -7.30 -18.37 3.12
CA VAL A 286 -7.02 -19.78 2.82
C VAL A 286 -7.94 -20.70 3.63
N ARG A 287 -8.08 -20.46 4.95
CA ARG A 287 -8.99 -21.25 5.79
C ARG A 287 -10.45 -21.13 5.33
N ASN A 288 -10.89 -19.92 4.99
CA ASN A 288 -12.26 -19.69 4.54
C ASN A 288 -12.55 -20.38 3.18
N LEU A 289 -11.61 -20.33 2.24
CA LEU A 289 -11.69 -20.99 0.93
C LEU A 289 -11.61 -22.51 1.03
N ASN A 290 -10.72 -23.05 1.89
CA ASN A 290 -10.68 -24.50 2.15
C ASN A 290 -11.99 -24.97 2.79
N SER A 291 -12.54 -24.25 3.78
CA SER A 291 -13.86 -24.56 4.36
C SER A 291 -14.98 -24.51 3.31
N LEU A 292 -14.90 -23.56 2.36
CA LEU A 292 -15.83 -23.51 1.23
C LEU A 292 -15.71 -24.78 0.38
N ALA A 293 -14.49 -25.13 -0.03
CA ALA A 293 -14.22 -26.27 -0.89
C ALA A 293 -14.59 -27.61 -0.24
N ASP A 294 -14.21 -27.81 1.02
CA ASP A 294 -14.31 -29.10 1.70
C ASP A 294 -15.73 -29.40 2.21
N VAL A 295 -16.50 -28.35 2.52
CA VAL A 295 -17.78 -28.51 3.24
C VAL A 295 -18.91 -27.71 2.60
N ARG A 296 -18.77 -26.37 2.55
CA ARG A 296 -19.92 -25.48 2.28
C ARG A 296 -20.45 -25.61 0.86
N ALA A 297 -19.57 -25.76 -0.14
CA ALA A 297 -20.00 -25.92 -1.52
C ALA A 297 -20.80 -27.21 -1.74
N SER A 298 -20.36 -28.36 -1.23
CA SER A 298 -21.12 -29.60 -1.41
C SER A 298 -22.47 -29.59 -0.70
N SER A 299 -22.52 -29.01 0.50
CA SER A 299 -23.68 -29.11 1.39
C SER A 299 -24.72 -28.02 1.17
N GLY A 300 -24.30 -26.78 0.84
CA GLY A 300 -25.19 -25.62 0.97
C GLY A 300 -25.60 -25.36 2.42
N GLU A 301 -24.72 -25.70 3.36
CA GLU A 301 -25.06 -25.69 4.77
C GLU A 301 -25.15 -24.30 5.38
N GLU A 302 -24.64 -23.26 4.71
CA GLU A 302 -24.58 -21.92 5.27
C GLU A 302 -25.98 -21.32 5.28
N GLU A 303 -26.66 -21.31 4.14
CA GLU A 303 -27.98 -20.68 3.98
C GLU A 303 -29.09 -21.72 3.80
N ARG A 304 -29.31 -22.55 4.84
CA ARG A 304 -30.20 -23.72 4.75
C ARG A 304 -31.67 -23.42 4.50
N TYR A 305 -32.11 -22.18 4.74
CA TYR A 305 -33.52 -21.80 4.60
C TYR A 305 -33.73 -20.78 3.47
N SER A 306 -32.77 -19.87 3.25
CA SER A 306 -32.84 -18.87 2.18
C SER A 306 -32.23 -19.37 0.87
N HIS A 307 -31.36 -20.38 0.93
CA HIS A 307 -30.65 -20.98 -0.20
C HIS A 307 -29.82 -19.96 -0.99
N THR A 308 -29.19 -19.02 -0.27
CA THR A 308 -28.44 -17.89 -0.85
C THR A 308 -26.92 -18.06 -0.78
N ASP A 309 -26.39 -19.27 -0.60
CA ASP A 309 -24.95 -19.53 -0.40
C ASP A 309 -24.04 -18.88 -1.46
N LEU A 310 -24.46 -18.85 -2.73
CA LEU A 310 -23.68 -18.25 -3.84
C LEU A 310 -23.33 -16.77 -3.62
N ILE A 311 -24.22 -15.97 -3.01
CA ILE A 311 -23.89 -14.56 -2.72
C ILE A 311 -22.82 -14.48 -1.64
N GLY A 312 -22.82 -15.41 -0.68
CA GLY A 312 -21.80 -15.52 0.35
C GLY A 312 -20.44 -15.90 -0.24
N PHE A 313 -20.42 -16.88 -1.15
CA PHE A 313 -19.19 -17.29 -1.84
C PHE A 313 -18.60 -16.16 -2.68
N ALA A 314 -19.44 -15.41 -3.41
CA ALA A 314 -19.00 -14.24 -4.16
C ALA A 314 -18.45 -13.13 -3.25
N ALA A 315 -19.09 -12.90 -2.10
CA ALA A 315 -18.61 -11.95 -1.10
C ALA A 315 -17.27 -12.37 -0.44
N ASN A 316 -17.07 -13.67 -0.18
CA ASN A 316 -15.79 -14.20 0.29
C ASN A 316 -14.68 -14.00 -0.78
N LEU A 317 -15.02 -14.14 -2.07
CA LEU A 317 -14.10 -13.86 -3.17
C LEU A 317 -13.74 -12.36 -3.28
N ASP A 318 -14.70 -11.45 -3.06
CA ASP A 318 -14.43 -10.01 -3.02
C ASP A 318 -13.41 -9.65 -1.92
N ALA A 319 -13.55 -10.24 -0.73
CA ALA A 319 -12.60 -10.06 0.37
C ALA A 319 -11.20 -10.58 -0.01
N THR A 320 -11.15 -11.74 -0.66
CA THR A 320 -9.92 -12.36 -1.15
C THR A 320 -9.19 -11.46 -2.15
N ARG A 321 -9.92 -10.93 -3.14
CA ARG A 321 -9.38 -9.98 -4.13
C ARG A 321 -8.77 -8.75 -3.49
N LYS A 322 -9.46 -8.13 -2.52
CA LYS A 322 -8.94 -6.94 -1.84
C LYS A 322 -7.60 -7.21 -1.19
N VAL A 323 -7.44 -8.34 -0.49
CA VAL A 323 -6.15 -8.67 0.15
C VAL A 323 -5.06 -8.92 -0.89
N VAL A 324 -5.36 -9.65 -1.97
CA VAL A 324 -4.40 -9.86 -3.07
C VAL A 324 -3.96 -8.54 -3.69
N ASP A 325 -4.89 -7.61 -3.94
CA ASP A 325 -4.56 -6.30 -4.48
C ASP A 325 -3.67 -5.47 -3.56
N LEU A 326 -3.86 -5.58 -2.24
CA LEU A 326 -3.02 -4.90 -1.25
C LEU A 326 -1.62 -5.51 -1.14
N LEU A 327 -1.49 -6.81 -1.37
CA LEU A 327 -0.21 -7.51 -1.37
C LEU A 327 0.49 -7.45 -2.74
N ARG A 328 -0.22 -7.12 -3.81
CA ARG A 328 0.30 -7.09 -5.18
C ARG A 328 1.60 -6.28 -5.33
N PRO A 329 1.76 -5.07 -4.76
CA PRO A 329 3.02 -4.34 -4.87
C PRO A 329 4.22 -5.10 -4.26
N LEU A 330 4.01 -5.83 -3.16
CA LEU A 330 5.04 -6.62 -2.51
C LEU A 330 5.37 -7.88 -3.33
N LEU A 331 4.33 -8.54 -3.84
CA LEU A 331 4.45 -9.71 -4.71
C LEU A 331 5.14 -9.36 -6.03
N SER A 332 4.79 -8.26 -6.69
CA SER A 332 5.44 -7.81 -7.93
C SER A 332 6.94 -7.60 -7.78
N LYS A 333 7.40 -7.19 -6.58
CA LYS A 333 8.82 -6.96 -6.32
C LYS A 333 9.59 -8.24 -6.00
N SER A 334 9.01 -9.12 -5.18
CA SER A 334 9.73 -10.27 -4.59
C SER A 334 9.35 -11.63 -5.18
N ALA A 335 8.19 -11.73 -5.81
CA ALA A 335 7.60 -12.99 -6.30
C ALA A 335 6.63 -12.78 -7.48
N ALA A 336 7.01 -11.98 -8.47
CA ALA A 336 6.14 -11.60 -9.59
C ALA A 336 5.54 -12.80 -10.35
N GLN A 337 6.28 -13.91 -10.41
CA GLN A 337 5.85 -15.16 -11.04
C GLN A 337 4.63 -15.82 -10.40
N LEU A 338 4.29 -15.47 -9.15
CA LEU A 338 3.11 -16.00 -8.46
C LEU A 338 1.81 -15.31 -8.90
N LEU A 339 1.90 -14.04 -9.33
CA LEU A 339 0.72 -13.23 -9.67
C LEU A 339 -0.13 -13.83 -10.79
N PRO A 340 0.42 -14.33 -11.92
CA PRO A 340 -0.39 -14.97 -12.96
C PRO A 340 -1.20 -16.17 -12.46
N THR A 341 -0.63 -16.98 -11.55
CA THR A 341 -1.31 -18.14 -10.96
C THR A 341 -2.48 -17.69 -10.08
N ILE A 342 -2.25 -16.70 -9.20
CA ILE A 342 -3.30 -16.15 -8.34
C ILE A 342 -4.41 -15.50 -9.18
N ASP A 343 -4.05 -14.66 -10.15
CA ASP A 343 -5.00 -13.93 -11.00
C ASP A 343 -5.85 -14.89 -11.85
N SER A 344 -5.24 -15.97 -12.35
CA SER A 344 -5.96 -17.01 -13.07
C SER A 344 -6.94 -17.76 -12.17
N ALA A 345 -6.53 -18.11 -10.94
CA ALA A 345 -7.41 -18.78 -9.99
C ALA A 345 -8.60 -17.91 -9.54
N ILE A 346 -8.36 -16.63 -9.25
CA ILE A 346 -9.41 -15.64 -8.94
C ILE A 346 -10.39 -15.53 -10.12
N THR A 347 -9.87 -15.34 -11.33
CA THR A 347 -10.70 -15.18 -12.53
C THR A 347 -11.52 -16.44 -12.81
N ALA A 348 -10.93 -17.63 -12.65
CA ALA A 348 -11.63 -18.88 -12.86
C ALA A 348 -12.75 -19.10 -11.83
N PHE A 349 -12.51 -18.78 -10.55
CA PHE A 349 -13.55 -18.92 -9.52
C PHE A 349 -14.67 -17.88 -9.69
N ASP A 350 -14.33 -16.64 -10.04
CA ASP A 350 -15.32 -15.62 -10.35
C ASP A 350 -16.18 -15.98 -11.57
N ALA A 351 -15.57 -16.51 -12.63
CA ALA A 351 -16.29 -16.95 -13.81
C ALA A 351 -17.27 -18.10 -13.49
N GLU A 352 -16.85 -19.05 -12.66
CA GLU A 352 -17.71 -20.12 -12.16
C GLU A 352 -18.94 -19.55 -11.43
N LEU A 353 -18.72 -18.68 -10.43
CA LEU A 353 -19.80 -18.05 -9.68
C LEU A 353 -20.71 -17.20 -10.58
N ASN A 354 -20.14 -16.39 -11.48
CA ASN A 354 -20.87 -15.55 -12.42
C ASN A 354 -21.79 -16.35 -13.36
N GLY A 355 -21.47 -17.63 -13.62
CA GLY A 355 -22.32 -18.54 -14.38
C GLY A 355 -23.69 -18.79 -13.73
N PHE A 356 -23.82 -18.53 -12.42
CA PHE A 356 -25.07 -18.68 -11.66
C PHE A 356 -25.82 -17.36 -11.44
N LYS A 357 -25.38 -16.25 -12.06
CA LYS A 357 -26.09 -14.97 -11.94
C LYS A 357 -27.45 -15.01 -12.63
N VAL A 358 -28.44 -14.47 -11.94
CA VAL A 358 -29.78 -14.19 -12.46
C VAL A 358 -30.04 -12.68 -12.39
N LYS A 359 -31.19 -12.23 -12.89
CA LYS A 359 -31.52 -10.79 -13.01
C LYS A 359 -31.25 -10.00 -11.72
N ASP A 360 -31.63 -10.56 -10.58
CA ASP A 360 -31.62 -9.88 -9.28
C ASP A 360 -30.61 -10.51 -8.28
N GLY A 361 -29.50 -11.09 -8.77
CA GLY A 361 -28.44 -11.64 -7.92
C GLY A 361 -27.93 -13.00 -8.41
N TYR A 362 -27.92 -14.00 -7.53
CA TYR A 362 -27.54 -15.38 -7.84
C TYR A 362 -28.75 -16.30 -7.77
N ALA A 363 -28.71 -17.40 -8.53
CA ALA A 363 -29.73 -18.46 -8.44
C ALA A 363 -29.79 -19.05 -7.01
N SER A 364 -30.94 -19.64 -6.66
CA SER A 364 -31.06 -20.43 -5.42
C SER A 364 -30.12 -21.62 -5.46
N TYR A 365 -29.47 -21.91 -4.33
CA TYR A 365 -28.50 -23.01 -4.24
C TYR A 365 -29.11 -24.39 -4.47
N ASP A 366 -30.42 -24.54 -4.31
CA ASP A 366 -31.16 -25.77 -4.62
C ASP A 366 -31.16 -26.09 -6.13
N THR A 367 -30.96 -25.07 -6.96
CA THR A 367 -30.88 -25.23 -8.43
C THR A 367 -29.48 -25.61 -8.91
N VAL A 368 -28.48 -25.56 -8.02
CA VAL A 368 -27.08 -25.90 -8.34
C VAL A 368 -26.87 -27.40 -8.17
N SER A 369 -26.58 -28.09 -9.27
CA SER A 369 -26.40 -29.55 -9.28
C SER A 369 -25.20 -30.00 -8.45
N ALA A 370 -25.15 -31.28 -8.06
CA ALA A 370 -24.01 -31.84 -7.34
C ALA A 370 -22.68 -31.67 -8.11
N GLU A 371 -22.71 -31.81 -9.43
CA GLU A 371 -21.56 -31.58 -10.31
C GLU A 371 -21.13 -30.11 -10.29
N GLN A 372 -22.07 -29.17 -10.39
CA GLN A 372 -21.80 -27.73 -10.30
C GLN A 372 -21.24 -27.34 -8.93
N ARG A 373 -21.79 -27.88 -7.83
CA ARG A 373 -21.26 -27.71 -6.48
C ARG A 373 -19.83 -28.21 -6.36
N LYS A 374 -19.52 -29.34 -6.99
CA LYS A 374 -18.14 -29.85 -7.08
C LYS A 374 -17.24 -28.90 -7.87
N HIS A 375 -17.69 -28.32 -8.97
CA HIS A 375 -16.91 -27.33 -9.71
C HIS A 375 -16.60 -26.08 -8.87
N ILE A 376 -17.59 -25.55 -8.14
CA ILE A 376 -17.40 -24.45 -7.17
C ILE A 376 -16.33 -24.82 -6.15
N ALA A 377 -16.44 -26.01 -5.53
CA ALA A 377 -15.48 -26.51 -4.56
C ALA A 377 -14.06 -26.61 -5.12
N ASP A 378 -13.91 -27.24 -6.29
CA ASP A 378 -12.62 -27.44 -6.95
C ASP A 378 -11.97 -26.08 -7.30
N LYS A 379 -12.74 -25.07 -7.75
CA LYS A 379 -12.22 -23.72 -8.03
C LYS A 379 -11.78 -22.99 -6.76
N ALA A 380 -12.56 -23.09 -5.68
CA ALA A 380 -12.18 -22.51 -4.40
C ALA A 380 -10.90 -23.15 -3.84
N LYS A 381 -10.75 -24.47 -4.00
CA LYS A 381 -9.52 -25.18 -3.60
C LYS A 381 -8.30 -24.72 -4.39
N VAL A 382 -8.42 -24.61 -5.72
CA VAL A 382 -7.34 -24.07 -6.57
C VAL A 382 -6.93 -22.66 -6.16
N LEU A 383 -7.90 -21.80 -5.80
CA LEU A 383 -7.60 -20.47 -5.29
C LEU A 383 -6.91 -20.52 -3.91
N ALA A 384 -7.36 -21.36 -2.99
CA ALA A 384 -6.71 -21.55 -1.70
C ALA A 384 -5.24 -21.97 -1.88
N ASP A 385 -4.98 -22.96 -2.74
CA ASP A 385 -3.62 -23.46 -3.02
C ASP A 385 -2.73 -22.38 -3.66
N ALA A 386 -3.28 -21.53 -4.53
CA ALA A 386 -2.55 -20.41 -5.11
C ALA A 386 -2.16 -19.35 -4.05
N LEU A 387 -3.06 -19.08 -3.10
CA LEU A 387 -2.82 -18.13 -2.00
C LEU A 387 -1.82 -18.67 -0.96
N ASP A 388 -1.79 -20.00 -0.73
CA ASP A 388 -0.79 -20.63 0.14
C ASP A 388 0.65 -20.39 -0.34
N GLY A 389 0.85 -20.09 -1.62
CA GLY A 389 2.14 -19.65 -2.16
C GLY A 389 2.62 -18.28 -1.68
N ILE A 390 1.75 -17.43 -1.13
CA ILE A 390 2.09 -16.06 -0.73
C ILE A 390 2.97 -16.03 0.52
N ASP A 391 2.63 -16.84 1.54
CA ASP A 391 3.41 -16.88 2.77
C ASP A 391 4.90 -17.24 2.53
N PRO A 392 5.26 -18.36 1.88
CA PRO A 392 6.66 -18.68 1.62
C PRO A 392 7.36 -17.65 0.71
N ALA A 393 6.61 -17.01 -0.20
CA ALA A 393 7.13 -15.98 -1.09
C ALA A 393 7.50 -14.67 -0.37
N LEU A 394 6.64 -14.23 0.54
CA LEU A 394 6.85 -13.00 1.33
C LEU A 394 7.54 -13.26 2.68
N GLY A 395 7.65 -14.54 3.07
CA GLY A 395 8.23 -15.01 4.31
C GLY A 395 7.44 -14.66 5.57
N LEU A 396 6.10 -14.62 5.50
CA LEU A 396 5.26 -14.08 6.56
C LEU A 396 5.38 -14.84 7.88
N SER A 397 5.41 -16.18 7.84
CA SER A 397 5.56 -17.06 9.02
C SER A 397 6.94 -16.99 9.70
N GLY A 398 7.89 -16.24 9.13
CA GLY A 398 9.23 -16.06 9.71
C GLY A 398 9.54 -14.62 10.13
N LEU A 399 8.55 -13.73 10.15
CA LEU A 399 8.69 -12.30 10.47
C LEU A 399 8.55 -11.98 11.96
#